data_AF-A0A8C0HQU5-F1
#
_entry.id   AF-A0A8C0HQU5-F1
#
_cell.length_a   1.000
_cell.length_b   1.000
_cell.length_c   1.000
_cell.angle_alpha   90.00
_cell.angle_beta   90.00
_cell.angle_gamma   90.00
#
_symmetry.space_group_name_H-M   'P 1'
#
loop_
_entity.id
_entity.type
_entity.pdbx_description
1 polymer ?
#
loop_
_entity_poly.entity_id
_entity_poly.type
_entity_poly.pdbx_seq_one_letter_code
_entity_poly.pdbx_strand_id
1 'polypeptide(L)'
;MPALSLVTLVSLVSTVFAKQLDAHPPQQQHRHWAQICSGNPINKIRGCDRYGCGHFGADRHSGKEKHVGVDVICADGAMVYAPFSGQLSGPIRFFHNGNPIDDGVQIRGSGYCVKLVCIHPIRYHGQIQRGQHLGRMLPMQKVFPGIISHIHVENCDHSDPTHLLTPNAPVVPPFPQQDSHWATVCSGNPTNEIRGCDKYGCGYFGAPRRNGKGKHLGVDVICADGATVYAPFSGELSGPIKIFHNGNAIDDGVQIRGPDFCVKLVCIHPIRYNGRISKGQVLGRMLPMQRVFPGITSHIHVENCDHSDPTRNLERGKGQRV
;
A
#
# COMPACT_ATOMS: atom_id res chain seq x y z
N MET A 1 14.47 5.65 72.26
CA MET A 1 13.39 6.10 71.34
C MET A 1 13.79 7.48 70.76
N PRO A 2 13.35 7.82 69.52
CA PRO A 2 14.07 8.65 68.52
C PRO A 2 13.89 10.19 68.70
N ALA A 3 14.48 11.11 67.90
CA ALA A 3 15.20 11.02 66.60
C ALA A 3 16.56 11.80 66.64
N LEU A 4 17.47 11.89 65.65
CA LEU A 4 17.49 11.85 64.16
C LEU A 4 16.94 13.09 63.43
N SER A 5 17.84 14.01 63.07
CA SER A 5 17.67 14.99 61.98
C SER A 5 19.00 15.14 61.24
N LEU A 6 19.03 14.85 59.94
CA LEU A 6 20.26 14.78 59.14
C LEU A 6 20.41 16.06 58.30
N VAL A 7 21.52 16.78 58.49
CA VAL A 7 21.83 18.00 57.73
C VAL A 7 22.35 17.64 56.34
N THR A 8 21.68 18.13 55.29
CA THR A 8 22.12 17.96 53.90
C THR A 8 23.22 18.96 53.55
N LEU A 9 24.34 18.46 53.02
CA LEU A 9 25.53 19.25 52.67
C LEU A 9 25.34 20.05 51.37
N VAL A 10 25.96 21.23 51.30
CA VAL A 10 26.03 22.09 50.12
C VAL A 10 27.20 21.67 49.21
N SER A 11 27.04 21.78 47.89
CA SER A 11 28.17 22.01 46.97
C SER A 11 27.75 22.83 45.75
N LEU A 12 28.43 23.96 45.52
CA LEU A 12 28.30 24.76 44.29
C LEU A 12 29.38 24.33 43.29
N VAL A 13 29.01 24.09 42.03
CA VAL A 13 29.94 24.24 40.89
C VAL A 13 29.22 24.83 39.66
N SER A 14 29.62 26.04 39.30
CA SER A 14 29.66 26.67 37.96
C SER A 14 28.46 26.59 37.00
N THR A 15 27.86 27.76 36.75
CA THR A 15 27.34 28.16 35.44
C THR A 15 28.45 28.15 34.37
N VAL A 16 28.22 27.61 33.16
CA VAL A 16 28.16 28.28 31.82
C VAL A 16 27.72 27.25 30.75
N PHE A 17 27.06 27.72 29.69
CA PHE A 17 26.88 27.13 28.34
C PHE A 17 25.64 26.30 27.99
N ALA A 18 25.30 26.45 26.69
CA ALA A 18 24.35 25.69 25.86
C ALA A 18 22.85 25.84 26.16
N LYS A 19 22.24 26.79 25.43
CA LYS A 19 20.86 26.65 24.95
C LYS A 19 20.67 25.32 24.19
N GLN A 20 19.42 24.89 24.12
CA GLN A 20 18.85 24.07 23.04
C GLN A 20 19.29 22.61 23.00
N LEU A 21 18.37 21.74 23.45
CA LEU A 21 17.97 20.54 22.71
C LEU A 21 16.55 20.18 23.15
N ASP A 22 15.56 20.85 22.55
CA ASP A 22 14.23 20.25 22.42
C ASP A 22 14.42 18.95 21.65
N ALA A 23 14.32 17.82 22.37
CA ALA A 23 14.51 16.50 21.83
C ALA A 23 13.38 16.18 20.84
N HIS A 24 13.59 16.62 19.59
CA HIS A 24 12.77 16.20 18.45
C HIS A 24 12.83 14.67 18.44
N PRO A 25 11.68 13.97 18.49
CA PRO A 25 11.69 12.52 18.33
C PRO A 25 12.37 12.20 16.99
N PRO A 26 13.22 11.15 16.93
CA PRO A 26 13.97 10.85 15.72
C PRO A 26 13.00 10.71 14.56
N GLN A 27 13.31 11.39 13.45
CA GLN A 27 12.47 11.38 12.25
C GLN A 27 12.35 9.94 11.74
N GLN A 28 11.30 9.25 12.15
CA GLN A 28 10.81 8.09 11.43
C GLN A 28 10.57 8.55 9.99
N GLN A 29 11.24 7.90 9.04
CA GLN A 29 10.96 8.10 7.62
C GLN A 29 9.50 7.77 7.36
N HIS A 30 8.64 8.79 7.41
CA HIS A 30 7.22 8.64 7.12
C HIS A 30 7.08 8.33 5.63
N ARG A 31 7.02 7.03 5.31
CA ARG A 31 6.84 6.50 3.94
C ARG A 31 5.55 6.99 3.26
N HIS A 32 4.63 7.57 4.03
CA HIS A 32 3.37 8.14 3.56
C HIS A 32 3.17 9.56 4.10
N TRP A 33 2.47 10.36 3.32
CA TRP A 33 2.03 11.69 3.70
C TRP A 33 1.13 11.67 4.94
N ALA A 34 1.01 12.82 5.61
CA ALA A 34 0.07 12.99 6.70
C ALA A 34 -1.38 12.90 6.21
N GLN A 35 -2.30 12.75 7.17
CA GLN A 35 -3.73 12.99 6.98
C GLN A 35 -3.94 14.35 6.29
N ILE A 36 -4.62 14.37 5.15
CA ILE A 36 -4.97 15.58 4.43
C ILE A 36 -6.25 16.19 4.99
N CYS A 37 -7.26 15.40 5.34
CA CYS A 37 -8.55 15.92 5.78
C CYS A 37 -8.94 15.43 7.19
N SER A 38 -9.41 16.33 8.04
CA SER A 38 -9.83 16.08 9.43
C SER A 38 -10.82 14.90 9.61
N GLY A 39 -11.75 14.70 8.67
CA GLY A 39 -12.67 13.55 8.69
C GLY A 39 -12.15 12.24 8.06
N ASN A 40 -10.90 12.21 7.58
CA ASN A 40 -10.35 11.10 6.79
C ASN A 40 -8.88 10.78 7.19
N PRO A 41 -8.66 10.10 8.33
CA PRO A 41 -7.32 9.88 8.91
C PRO A 41 -6.40 8.98 8.07
N ILE A 42 -6.95 8.25 7.09
CA ILE A 42 -6.20 7.30 6.24
C ILE A 42 -6.10 7.75 4.77
N ASN A 43 -6.46 9.01 4.47
CA ASN A 43 -6.52 9.56 3.11
C ASN A 43 -7.30 8.66 2.12
N LYS A 44 -8.42 8.09 2.57
CA LYS A 44 -9.30 7.25 1.75
C LYS A 44 -9.66 7.98 0.45
N ILE A 45 -9.39 7.33 -0.67
CA ILE A 45 -9.66 7.84 -2.02
C ILE A 45 -11.15 7.70 -2.33
N ARG A 46 -11.70 8.68 -3.05
CA ARG A 46 -13.07 8.70 -3.56
C ARG A 46 -13.28 7.52 -4.52
N GLY A 47 -14.37 6.79 -4.30
CA GLY A 47 -14.82 5.73 -5.20
C GLY A 47 -15.42 6.30 -6.50
N CYS A 48 -16.49 5.68 -6.98
CA CYS A 48 -17.26 6.20 -8.11
C CYS A 48 -18.60 6.75 -7.62
N ASP A 49 -19.03 7.86 -8.23
CA ASP A 49 -20.37 8.44 -8.08
C ASP A 49 -20.88 8.92 -9.46
N ARG A 50 -22.00 9.64 -9.50
CA ARG A 50 -22.63 10.08 -10.76
C ARG A 50 -21.77 11.04 -11.61
N TYR A 51 -20.70 11.59 -11.04
CA TYR A 51 -19.74 12.46 -11.74
C TYR A 51 -18.43 11.72 -12.12
N GLY A 52 -18.38 10.40 -11.95
CA GLY A 52 -17.22 9.56 -12.28
C GLY A 52 -16.46 9.07 -11.04
N CYS A 53 -15.23 8.59 -11.26
CA CYS A 53 -14.41 7.95 -10.22
C CYS A 53 -13.24 8.84 -9.77
N GLY A 54 -12.78 8.66 -8.53
CA GLY A 54 -11.75 9.50 -7.90
C GLY A 54 -10.31 9.00 -7.95
N HIS A 55 -10.06 7.81 -8.49
CA HIS A 55 -8.71 7.24 -8.58
C HIS A 55 -7.89 7.84 -9.73
N PHE A 56 -6.56 7.71 -9.67
CA PHE A 56 -5.66 8.05 -10.77
C PHE A 56 -5.99 7.22 -12.02
N GLY A 57 -5.93 7.83 -13.20
CA GLY A 57 -6.25 7.18 -14.47
C GLY A 57 -7.74 6.87 -14.68
N ALA A 58 -8.65 7.34 -13.81
CA ALA A 58 -10.09 7.26 -14.03
C ALA A 58 -10.51 7.97 -15.32
N ASP A 59 -11.53 7.47 -16.01
CA ASP A 59 -12.08 8.14 -17.19
C ASP A 59 -12.69 9.50 -16.83
N ARG A 60 -12.36 10.51 -17.65
CA ARG A 60 -13.02 11.81 -17.68
C ARG A 60 -13.88 11.91 -18.96
N HIS A 61 -14.40 13.11 -19.25
CA HIS A 61 -15.50 13.33 -20.20
C HIS A 61 -15.35 12.56 -21.52
N SER A 62 -16.36 11.73 -21.85
CA SER A 62 -16.42 10.88 -23.05
C SER A 62 -15.24 9.91 -23.26
N GLY A 63 -14.47 9.57 -22.21
CA GLY A 63 -13.37 8.60 -22.25
C GLY A 63 -12.10 9.06 -23.00
N LYS A 64 -12.05 10.32 -23.45
CA LYS A 64 -10.91 10.88 -24.19
C LYS A 64 -9.77 11.35 -23.29
N GLU A 65 -10.08 11.67 -22.04
CA GLU A 65 -9.14 12.18 -21.04
C GLU A 65 -9.12 11.28 -19.81
N LYS A 66 -7.97 11.23 -19.14
CA LYS A 66 -7.74 10.46 -17.93
C LYS A 66 -7.51 11.39 -16.75
N HIS A 67 -7.92 10.95 -15.56
CA HIS A 67 -7.70 11.67 -14.33
C HIS A 67 -6.21 11.66 -13.95
N VAL A 68 -5.56 12.81 -14.00
CA VAL A 68 -4.11 13.00 -13.74
C VAL A 68 -3.76 13.19 -12.25
N GLY A 69 -4.75 13.11 -11.37
CA GLY A 69 -4.58 13.21 -9.92
C GLY A 69 -5.43 12.18 -9.16
N VAL A 70 -5.61 12.41 -7.87
CA VAL A 70 -6.37 11.53 -6.97
C VAL A 70 -7.28 12.39 -6.08
N ASP A 71 -8.54 11.96 -5.97
CA ASP A 71 -9.56 12.64 -5.19
C ASP A 71 -9.60 12.04 -3.77
N VAL A 72 -9.08 12.75 -2.77
CA VAL A 72 -9.06 12.30 -1.36
C VAL A 72 -10.32 12.78 -0.66
N ILE A 73 -11.13 11.85 -0.11
CA ILE A 73 -12.44 12.18 0.49
C ILE A 73 -12.27 13.22 1.59
N CYS A 74 -13.04 14.32 1.49
CA CYS A 74 -13.05 15.40 2.45
C CYS A 74 -14.38 16.15 2.41
N ALA A 75 -15.06 16.28 3.54
CA ALA A 75 -16.36 16.96 3.60
C ALA A 75 -16.21 18.49 3.42
N ASP A 76 -17.21 19.12 2.80
CA ASP A 76 -17.29 20.58 2.63
C ASP A 76 -17.03 21.32 3.96
N GLY A 77 -16.19 22.35 3.93
CA GLY A 77 -15.82 23.15 5.12
C GLY A 77 -14.88 22.47 6.12
N ALA A 78 -14.56 21.18 5.97
CA ALA A 78 -13.65 20.46 6.85
C ALA A 78 -12.23 21.05 6.84
N MET A 79 -11.51 20.90 7.96
CA MET A 79 -10.10 21.32 8.05
C MET A 79 -9.22 20.40 7.20
N VAL A 80 -8.31 21.03 6.47
CA VAL A 80 -7.31 20.41 5.60
C VAL A 80 -5.91 20.70 6.15
N TYR A 81 -5.04 19.69 6.14
CA TYR A 81 -3.67 19.75 6.66
C TYR A 81 -2.65 19.49 5.55
N ALA A 82 -1.40 19.94 5.78
CA ALA A 82 -0.32 19.73 4.83
C ALA A 82 0.16 18.26 4.83
N PRO A 83 0.17 17.57 3.67
CA PRO A 83 0.63 16.18 3.57
C PRO A 83 2.10 15.98 3.92
N PHE A 84 2.95 16.98 3.71
CA PHE A 84 4.39 16.99 4.00
C PHE A 84 4.88 18.43 4.27
N SER A 85 6.12 18.56 4.76
CA SER A 85 6.74 19.86 5.02
C SER A 85 7.30 20.48 3.75
N GLY A 86 7.11 21.78 3.53
CA GLY A 86 7.64 22.44 2.34
C GLY A 86 7.28 23.92 2.22
N GLN A 87 7.64 24.49 1.08
CA GLN A 87 7.31 25.86 0.69
C GLN A 87 5.98 25.88 -0.06
N LEU A 88 5.08 26.80 0.34
CA LEU A 88 3.83 27.08 -0.36
C LEU A 88 4.04 28.07 -1.51
N SER A 89 3.29 27.85 -2.59
CA SER A 89 3.14 28.74 -3.74
C SER A 89 1.72 28.62 -4.30
N GLY A 90 1.05 29.73 -4.58
CA GLY A 90 -0.29 29.76 -5.17
C GLY A 90 -0.71 31.17 -5.57
N PRO A 91 -2.01 31.40 -5.87
CA PRO A 91 -3.08 30.41 -5.94
C PRO A 91 -2.90 29.44 -7.10
N ILE A 92 -3.43 28.21 -6.96
CA ILE A 92 -3.59 27.25 -8.05
C ILE A 92 -5.07 27.21 -8.44
N ARG A 93 -5.35 27.37 -9.73
CA ARG A 93 -6.69 27.33 -10.32
C ARG A 93 -6.68 26.44 -11.54
N PHE A 94 -7.77 25.72 -11.76
CA PHE A 94 -7.95 24.74 -12.84
C PHE A 94 -9.07 25.16 -13.81
N PHE A 95 -10.12 25.80 -13.31
CA PHE A 95 -11.31 26.12 -14.11
C PHE A 95 -11.26 27.53 -14.72
N HIS A 96 -10.55 28.48 -14.09
CA HIS A 96 -10.35 29.86 -14.52
C HIS A 96 -11.63 30.65 -14.86
N ASN A 97 -12.80 30.19 -14.38
CA ASN A 97 -14.13 30.65 -14.79
C ASN A 97 -15.00 31.15 -13.63
N GLY A 98 -14.40 31.39 -12.46
CA GLY A 98 -15.11 31.86 -11.26
C GLY A 98 -15.91 30.78 -10.51
N ASN A 99 -15.67 29.50 -10.82
CA ASN A 99 -16.30 28.38 -10.11
C ASN A 99 -15.98 28.43 -8.58
N PRO A 100 -16.99 28.28 -7.68
CA PRO A 100 -16.81 28.35 -6.23
C PRO A 100 -15.81 27.39 -5.58
N ILE A 101 -15.31 26.37 -6.31
CA ILE A 101 -14.25 25.46 -5.84
C ILE A 101 -12.90 25.66 -6.57
N ASP A 102 -12.76 26.69 -7.40
CA ASP A 102 -11.54 26.98 -8.19
C ASP A 102 -10.48 27.73 -7.38
N ASP A 103 -10.03 27.10 -6.30
CA ASP A 103 -8.94 27.59 -5.45
C ASP A 103 -8.10 26.43 -4.90
N GLY A 104 -6.84 26.74 -4.60
CA GLY A 104 -5.81 25.74 -4.37
C GLY A 104 -4.42 26.31 -4.12
N VAL A 105 -3.50 25.42 -3.76
CA VAL A 105 -2.11 25.74 -3.43
C VAL A 105 -1.17 24.62 -3.83
N GLN A 106 0.04 24.98 -4.27
CA GLN A 106 1.12 24.06 -4.52
C GLN A 106 2.07 24.03 -3.31
N ILE A 107 2.51 22.83 -2.92
CA ILE A 107 3.52 22.60 -1.88
C ILE A 107 4.73 21.94 -2.54
N ARG A 108 5.92 22.49 -2.33
CA ARG A 108 7.20 21.89 -2.79
C ARG A 108 8.16 21.74 -1.61
N GLY A 109 8.59 20.51 -1.33
CA GLY A 109 9.43 20.19 -0.17
C GLY A 109 9.45 18.69 0.11
N SER A 110 10.36 18.25 0.98
CA SER A 110 10.54 16.83 1.35
C SER A 110 10.72 15.85 0.17
N GLY A 111 11.20 16.34 -0.98
CA GLY A 111 11.33 15.55 -2.22
C GLY A 111 10.08 15.52 -3.12
N TYR A 112 8.99 16.18 -2.70
CA TYR A 112 7.71 16.19 -3.42
C TYR A 112 7.38 17.57 -3.99
N CYS A 113 6.51 17.58 -5.01
CA CYS A 113 5.84 18.77 -5.54
C CYS A 113 4.39 18.39 -5.84
N VAL A 114 3.43 19.04 -5.17
CA VAL A 114 2.01 18.66 -5.22
C VAL A 114 1.13 19.89 -5.30
N LYS A 115 0.10 19.85 -6.15
CA LYS A 115 -1.02 20.80 -6.20
C LYS A 115 -2.18 20.20 -5.41
N LEU A 116 -2.74 20.99 -4.49
CA LEU A 116 -3.97 20.68 -3.76
C LEU A 116 -5.04 21.66 -4.20
N VAL A 117 -6.16 21.16 -4.72
CA VAL A 117 -7.26 21.95 -5.30
C VAL A 117 -8.58 21.58 -4.64
N CYS A 118 -9.57 22.47 -4.72
CA CYS A 118 -10.81 22.47 -3.93
C CYS A 118 -10.60 22.88 -2.45
N ILE A 119 -9.53 23.63 -2.16
CA ILE A 119 -9.18 24.12 -0.83
C ILE A 119 -9.09 25.65 -0.84
N HIS A 120 -9.57 26.30 0.21
CA HIS A 120 -9.19 27.67 0.53
C HIS A 120 -8.04 27.66 1.56
N PRO A 121 -6.79 27.97 1.17
CA PRO A 121 -5.65 27.97 2.09
C PRO A 121 -5.71 29.15 3.07
N ILE A 122 -5.20 28.98 4.29
CA ILE A 122 -5.03 30.12 5.23
C ILE A 122 -3.95 31.11 4.75
N ARG A 123 -3.07 30.67 3.84
CA ARG A 123 -2.07 31.48 3.12
C ARG A 123 -1.56 30.72 1.89
N TYR A 124 -1.20 31.44 0.82
CA TYR A 124 -0.66 30.85 -0.42
C TYR A 124 0.87 30.73 -0.47
N HIS A 125 1.57 31.39 0.46
CA HIS A 125 3.04 31.48 0.48
C HIS A 125 3.60 31.27 1.89
N GLY A 126 4.87 30.88 1.95
CA GLY A 126 5.63 30.64 3.19
C GLY A 126 5.86 29.16 3.44
N GLN A 127 6.65 28.85 4.48
CA GLN A 127 6.90 27.47 4.91
C GLN A 127 5.66 26.86 5.57
N ILE A 128 5.48 25.54 5.44
CA ILE A 128 4.49 24.76 6.16
C ILE A 128 5.11 23.44 6.64
N GLN A 129 4.66 22.95 7.80
CA GLN A 129 5.08 21.67 8.35
C GLN A 129 4.06 20.56 8.05
N ARG A 130 4.53 19.32 7.90
CA ARG A 130 3.70 18.12 7.78
C ARG A 130 2.65 18.06 8.92
N GLY A 131 1.38 17.88 8.57
CA GLY A 131 0.26 17.83 9.51
C GLY A 131 -0.22 19.20 10.02
N GLN A 132 0.44 20.30 9.66
CA GLN A 132 -0.01 21.64 10.00
C GLN A 132 -1.32 21.99 9.26
N HIS A 133 -2.22 22.72 9.94
CA HIS A 133 -3.44 23.25 9.32
C HIS A 133 -3.09 24.14 8.11
N LEU A 134 -3.59 23.75 6.94
CA LEU A 134 -3.33 24.40 5.66
C LEU A 134 -4.51 25.26 5.21
N GLY A 135 -5.75 24.85 5.48
CA GLY A 135 -6.95 25.52 4.96
C GLY A 135 -8.23 24.76 5.21
N ARG A 136 -9.29 25.13 4.50
CA ARG A 136 -10.60 24.45 4.54
C ARG A 136 -11.03 23.96 3.17
N MET A 137 -11.71 22.82 3.14
CA MET A 137 -12.39 22.30 1.96
C MET A 137 -13.47 23.27 1.47
N LEU A 138 -13.50 23.56 0.18
CA LEU A 138 -14.48 24.45 -0.46
C LEU A 138 -15.86 23.78 -0.57
N PRO A 139 -16.96 24.54 -0.82
CA PRO A 139 -18.32 24.00 -0.85
C PRO A 139 -18.62 23.21 -2.15
N MET A 140 -18.03 22.04 -2.29
CA MET A 140 -18.16 21.18 -3.47
C MET A 140 -19.60 20.71 -3.72
N GLN A 141 -20.41 20.44 -2.69
CA GLN A 141 -21.82 20.08 -2.86
C GLN A 141 -22.66 21.19 -3.49
N LYS A 142 -22.23 22.45 -3.39
CA LYS A 142 -22.90 23.58 -4.05
C LYS A 142 -22.68 23.58 -5.57
N VAL A 143 -21.56 23.03 -6.03
CA VAL A 143 -21.17 22.99 -7.46
C VAL A 143 -21.57 21.65 -8.10
N PHE A 144 -21.37 20.55 -7.39
CA PHE A 144 -21.67 19.20 -7.84
C PHE A 144 -22.51 18.44 -6.78
N PRO A 145 -23.81 18.74 -6.65
CA PRO A 145 -24.67 18.08 -5.65
C PRO A 145 -24.65 16.56 -5.77
N GLY A 146 -24.36 15.84 -4.69
CA GLY A 146 -24.31 14.37 -4.70
C GLY A 146 -23.04 13.76 -5.31
N ILE A 147 -21.99 14.56 -5.54
CA ILE A 147 -20.62 14.04 -5.67
C ILE A 147 -20.14 13.57 -4.29
N ILE A 148 -19.16 12.68 -4.23
CA ILE A 148 -18.41 12.45 -2.98
C ILE A 148 -17.44 13.62 -2.81
N SER A 149 -17.62 14.49 -1.81
CA SER A 149 -16.72 15.64 -1.60
C SER A 149 -15.27 15.22 -1.36
N HIS A 150 -14.32 15.92 -1.97
CA HIS A 150 -12.91 15.55 -1.99
C HIS A 150 -11.96 16.74 -2.20
N ILE A 151 -10.74 16.61 -1.67
CA ILE A 151 -9.60 17.42 -2.11
C ILE A 151 -9.00 16.72 -3.34
N HIS A 152 -8.81 17.46 -4.43
CA HIS A 152 -8.08 16.95 -5.58
C HIS A 152 -6.57 17.11 -5.34
N VAL A 153 -5.82 16.03 -5.50
CA VAL A 153 -4.38 15.93 -5.22
C VAL A 153 -3.64 15.51 -6.49
N GLU A 154 -2.74 16.37 -6.97
CA GLU A 154 -1.99 16.14 -8.21
C GLU A 154 -0.49 16.35 -7.97
N ASN A 155 0.37 15.41 -8.39
CA ASN A 155 1.81 15.67 -8.44
C ASN A 155 2.10 16.69 -9.55
N CYS A 156 3.09 17.58 -9.35
CA CYS A 156 3.41 18.63 -10.33
C CYS A 156 3.84 18.10 -11.72
N ASP A 157 4.26 16.83 -11.80
CA ASP A 157 4.66 16.11 -13.02
C ASP A 157 3.56 15.18 -13.56
N HIS A 158 2.35 15.22 -12.98
CA HIS A 158 1.21 14.35 -13.30
C HIS A 158 1.46 12.85 -13.08
N SER A 159 2.46 12.47 -12.26
CA SER A 159 2.66 11.09 -11.79
C SER A 159 1.64 10.69 -10.72
N ASP A 160 1.43 9.39 -10.51
CA ASP A 160 0.42 8.85 -9.58
C ASP A 160 0.81 9.04 -8.08
N PRO A 161 0.08 9.88 -7.31
CA PRO A 161 0.35 10.13 -5.90
C PRO A 161 -0.23 9.06 -4.96
N THR A 162 -0.99 8.07 -5.46
CA THR A 162 -1.75 7.10 -4.66
C THR A 162 -0.91 6.42 -3.57
N HIS A 163 0.32 6.03 -3.91
CA HIS A 163 1.26 5.34 -3.02
C HIS A 163 1.73 6.19 -1.81
N LEU A 164 1.72 7.53 -1.94
CA LEU A 164 2.09 8.47 -0.87
C LEU A 164 0.89 8.81 0.01
N LEU A 165 -0.31 8.77 -0.55
CA LEU A 165 -1.55 9.14 0.13
C LEU A 165 -2.03 8.08 1.11
N THR A 166 -2.30 6.88 0.62
CA THR A 166 -2.95 5.82 1.39
C THR A 166 -1.91 4.88 2.01
N PRO A 167 -1.91 4.66 3.34
CA PRO A 167 -1.01 3.70 3.99
C PRO A 167 -1.14 2.25 3.50
N ASN A 168 -2.22 1.93 2.77
CA ASN A 168 -2.61 0.58 2.35
C ASN A 168 -2.88 0.44 0.84
N ALA A 169 -2.46 1.40 -0.01
CA ALA A 169 -2.34 1.07 -1.44
C ALA A 169 -1.11 0.17 -1.65
N PRO A 170 -1.18 -0.83 -2.54
CA PRO A 170 0.00 -1.58 -2.94
C PRO A 170 0.97 -0.62 -3.63
N VAL A 171 2.00 -0.22 -2.89
CA VAL A 171 3.04 0.68 -3.38
C VAL A 171 3.73 0.03 -4.57
N VAL A 172 3.55 0.60 -5.75
CA VAL A 172 4.52 0.45 -6.84
C VAL A 172 5.78 1.15 -6.36
N PRO A 173 6.87 0.43 -6.02
CA PRO A 173 8.03 1.09 -5.44
C PRO A 173 8.77 1.86 -6.53
N PRO A 174 9.22 3.11 -6.28
CA PRO A 174 10.39 3.60 -6.97
C PRO A 174 11.57 2.68 -6.59
N PHE A 175 12.12 1.96 -7.57
CA PHE A 175 13.30 1.12 -7.36
C PHE A 175 14.52 2.01 -7.01
N PRO A 176 15.49 1.54 -6.20
CA PRO A 176 15.49 0.34 -5.35
C PRO A 176 15.83 0.66 -3.87
N GLN A 177 14.94 0.32 -2.94
CA GLN A 177 15.39 -0.24 -1.66
C GLN A 177 15.09 -1.73 -1.68
N GLN A 178 16.11 -2.53 -1.41
CA GLN A 178 16.14 -3.96 -1.67
C GLN A 178 15.38 -4.74 -0.56
N ASP A 179 14.05 -4.61 -0.56
CA ASP A 179 13.15 -5.56 0.10
C ASP A 179 13.22 -6.89 -0.66
N SER A 180 14.27 -7.67 -0.36
CA SER A 180 14.67 -8.93 -1.02
C SER A 180 13.59 -10.02 -0.97
N HIS A 181 12.60 -9.85 -0.10
CA HIS A 181 11.50 -10.78 0.09
C HIS A 181 10.27 -10.33 -0.71
N TRP A 182 9.52 -11.31 -1.18
CA TRP A 182 8.22 -11.11 -1.82
C TRP A 182 7.21 -10.51 -0.83
N ALA A 183 6.14 -9.95 -1.39
CA ALA A 183 4.98 -9.53 -0.63
C ALA A 183 4.27 -10.73 0.00
N THR A 184 3.38 -10.42 0.95
CA THR A 184 2.35 -11.35 1.43
C THR A 184 1.55 -11.90 0.24
N VAL A 185 1.50 -13.22 0.09
CA VAL A 185 0.79 -13.93 -0.99
C VAL A 185 -0.69 -14.08 -0.66
N CYS A 186 -1.06 -14.30 0.60
CA CYS A 186 -2.45 -14.55 0.98
C CYS A 186 -2.92 -13.64 2.14
N SER A 187 -4.13 -13.11 2.01
CA SER A 187 -4.77 -12.20 2.97
C SER A 187 -4.90 -12.73 4.41
N GLY A 188 -4.98 -14.04 4.61
CA GLY A 188 -4.98 -14.67 5.95
C GLY A 188 -3.60 -15.08 6.46
N ASN A 189 -2.53 -14.85 5.71
CA ASN A 189 -1.17 -15.34 6.01
C ASN A 189 -0.11 -14.25 5.75
N PRO A 190 0.02 -13.25 6.65
CA PRO A 190 0.87 -12.08 6.42
C PRO A 190 2.36 -12.41 6.29
N THR A 191 2.81 -13.52 6.87
CA THR A 191 4.21 -13.97 6.93
C THR A 191 4.62 -14.94 5.82
N ASN A 192 3.70 -15.32 4.92
CA ASN A 192 3.88 -16.39 3.93
C ASN A 192 4.27 -17.74 4.56
N GLU A 193 3.66 -18.10 5.69
CA GLU A 193 3.84 -19.38 6.35
C GLU A 193 3.63 -20.54 5.36
N ILE A 194 4.62 -21.43 5.28
CA ILE A 194 4.61 -22.60 4.41
C ILE A 194 3.88 -23.73 5.12
N ARG A 195 2.99 -24.40 4.39
CA ARG A 195 2.24 -25.57 4.83
C ARG A 195 3.19 -26.65 5.37
N GLY A 196 2.93 -27.09 6.59
CA GLY A 196 3.58 -28.23 7.22
C GLY A 196 3.21 -29.56 6.56
N CYS A 197 3.09 -30.62 7.36
CA CYS A 197 2.67 -31.94 6.89
C CYS A 197 1.22 -32.23 7.30
N ASP A 198 0.45 -32.81 6.37
CA ASP A 198 -0.87 -33.39 6.61
C ASP A 198 -0.97 -34.76 5.92
N LYS A 199 -2.17 -35.38 5.93
CA LYS A 199 -2.38 -36.72 5.37
C LYS A 199 -2.05 -36.83 3.87
N TYR A 200 -2.02 -35.73 3.12
CA TYR A 200 -1.68 -35.72 1.69
C TYR A 200 -0.18 -35.56 1.41
N GLY A 201 0.61 -35.11 2.40
CA GLY A 201 2.05 -34.87 2.28
C GLY A 201 2.45 -33.57 2.95
N CYS A 202 3.63 -33.06 2.60
CA CYS A 202 4.19 -31.82 3.16
C CYS A 202 4.39 -30.73 2.10
N GLY A 203 4.26 -29.47 2.53
CA GLY A 203 4.25 -28.30 1.67
C GLY A 203 5.60 -27.63 1.39
N TYR A 204 6.68 -28.04 2.04
CA TYR A 204 8.02 -27.46 1.84
C TYR A 204 8.70 -27.93 0.54
N PHE A 205 9.70 -27.19 0.06
CA PHE A 205 10.45 -27.52 -1.16
C PHE A 205 11.25 -28.81 -1.00
N GLY A 206 11.29 -29.65 -2.04
CA GLY A 206 11.97 -30.93 -1.98
C GLY A 206 11.23 -32.02 -1.18
N ALA A 207 10.05 -31.74 -0.59
CA ALA A 207 9.27 -32.73 0.16
C ALA A 207 8.93 -33.97 -0.69
N PRO A 208 9.05 -35.20 -0.17
CA PRO A 208 8.82 -36.41 -0.94
C PRO A 208 7.36 -36.52 -1.39
N ARG A 209 7.13 -36.95 -2.63
CA ARG A 209 5.79 -37.28 -3.13
C ARG A 209 5.49 -38.77 -2.97
N ARG A 210 4.22 -39.10 -2.73
CA ARG A 210 3.76 -40.48 -2.51
C ARG A 210 4.22 -41.41 -3.65
N ASN A 211 4.55 -42.65 -3.29
CA ASN A 211 4.98 -43.72 -4.20
C ASN A 211 6.23 -43.39 -5.03
N GLY A 212 7.17 -42.60 -4.47
CA GLY A 212 8.47 -42.34 -5.10
C GLY A 212 8.43 -41.48 -6.36
N LYS A 213 7.30 -40.81 -6.65
CA LYS A 213 7.08 -39.97 -7.85
C LYS A 213 7.83 -38.63 -7.82
N GLY A 214 9.05 -38.62 -7.31
CA GLY A 214 9.90 -37.43 -7.18
C GLY A 214 9.64 -36.59 -5.93
N LYS A 215 10.08 -35.33 -6.00
CA LYS A 215 10.07 -34.35 -4.91
C LYS A 215 9.17 -33.16 -5.27
N HIS A 216 8.79 -32.37 -4.26
CA HIS A 216 8.12 -31.10 -4.46
C HIS A 216 9.04 -30.10 -5.17
N LEU A 217 8.61 -29.56 -6.31
CA LEU A 217 9.36 -28.58 -7.11
C LEU A 217 9.02 -27.11 -6.78
N GLY A 218 8.08 -26.90 -5.85
CA GLY A 218 7.68 -25.58 -5.35
C GLY A 218 7.46 -25.62 -3.84
N VAL A 219 6.71 -24.65 -3.33
CA VAL A 219 6.25 -24.58 -1.94
C VAL A 219 4.77 -24.25 -1.86
N ASP A 220 4.12 -24.74 -0.82
CA ASP A 220 2.70 -24.54 -0.58
C ASP A 220 2.54 -23.45 0.50
N VAL A 221 2.19 -22.22 0.10
CA VAL A 221 1.97 -21.11 1.03
C VAL A 221 0.54 -21.19 1.58
N ILE A 222 0.37 -21.27 2.90
CA ILE A 222 -0.95 -21.44 3.53
C ILE A 222 -1.90 -20.32 3.11
N CYS A 223 -3.10 -20.70 2.67
CA CYS A 223 -4.14 -19.77 2.25
C CYS A 223 -5.50 -20.45 2.41
N ALA A 224 -6.54 -19.73 2.83
CA ALA A 224 -7.87 -20.32 2.97
C ALA A 224 -8.65 -20.30 1.64
N ASP A 225 -9.49 -21.31 1.40
CA ASP A 225 -10.38 -21.36 0.23
C ASP A 225 -11.17 -20.04 0.09
N GLY A 226 -11.16 -19.44 -1.11
CA GLY A 226 -11.82 -18.15 -1.38
C GLY A 226 -11.10 -16.90 -0.83
N ALA A 227 -9.98 -17.04 -0.12
CA ALA A 227 -9.20 -15.89 0.35
C ALA A 227 -8.63 -15.07 -0.82
N THR A 228 -8.40 -13.77 -0.58
CA THR A 228 -7.71 -12.90 -1.53
C THR A 228 -6.24 -13.28 -1.61
N VAL A 229 -5.76 -13.47 -2.84
CA VAL A 229 -4.35 -13.72 -3.17
C VAL A 229 -3.76 -12.47 -3.82
N TYR A 230 -2.54 -12.12 -3.44
CA TYR A 230 -1.80 -10.95 -3.94
C TYR A 230 -0.57 -11.36 -4.74
N ALA A 231 -0.09 -10.48 -5.61
CA ALA A 231 1.12 -10.70 -6.39
C ALA A 231 2.38 -10.62 -5.50
N PRO A 232 3.24 -11.66 -5.43
CA PRO A 232 4.46 -11.65 -4.63
C PRO A 232 5.47 -10.56 -5.05
N PHE A 233 5.48 -10.19 -6.33
CA PHE A 233 6.35 -9.15 -6.90
C PHE A 233 5.69 -8.51 -8.14
N SER A 234 6.25 -7.39 -8.61
CA SER A 234 5.81 -6.72 -9.84
C SER A 234 6.32 -7.45 -11.09
N GLY A 235 5.50 -7.62 -12.10
CA GLY A 235 5.88 -8.29 -13.34
C GLY A 235 4.77 -8.33 -14.39
N GLU A 236 5.02 -9.03 -15.49
CA GLU A 236 4.03 -9.34 -16.52
C GLU A 236 3.32 -10.67 -16.20
N LEU A 237 2.00 -10.71 -16.31
CA LEU A 237 1.22 -11.94 -16.18
C LEU A 237 1.18 -12.70 -17.50
N SER A 238 1.26 -14.03 -17.43
CA SER A 238 0.93 -14.91 -18.55
C SER A 238 0.23 -16.19 -18.05
N GLY A 239 -0.86 -16.59 -18.71
CA GLY A 239 -1.63 -17.77 -18.32
C GLY A 239 -2.74 -18.13 -19.32
N PRO A 240 -3.60 -19.10 -19.00
CA PRO A 240 -3.66 -19.84 -17.74
C PRO A 240 -2.51 -20.85 -17.56
N ILE A 241 -2.15 -21.12 -16.32
CA ILE A 241 -1.25 -22.22 -15.94
C ILE A 241 -2.09 -23.34 -15.33
N LYS A 242 -1.97 -24.55 -15.87
CA LYS A 242 -2.62 -25.77 -15.38
C LYS A 242 -1.55 -26.82 -15.15
N ILE A 243 -1.65 -27.56 -14.06
CA ILE A 243 -0.63 -28.55 -13.64
C ILE A 243 -1.19 -29.96 -13.50
N PHE A 244 -2.51 -30.09 -13.35
CA PHE A 244 -3.16 -31.39 -13.23
C PHE A 244 -3.71 -31.88 -14.58
N HIS A 245 -4.02 -30.95 -15.51
CA HIS A 245 -4.57 -31.23 -16.85
C HIS A 245 -5.80 -32.14 -16.85
N ASN A 246 -6.53 -32.20 -15.73
CA ASN A 246 -7.62 -33.14 -15.49
C ASN A 246 -8.95 -32.43 -15.16
N GLY A 247 -9.01 -31.11 -15.32
CA GLY A 247 -10.24 -30.33 -15.18
C GLY A 247 -10.81 -30.26 -13.75
N ASN A 248 -9.99 -30.58 -12.74
CA ASN A 248 -10.43 -30.46 -11.35
C ASN A 248 -10.66 -28.99 -10.93
N ALA A 249 -11.37 -28.78 -9.83
CA ALA A 249 -11.82 -27.46 -9.39
C ALA A 249 -10.70 -26.51 -8.88
N ILE A 250 -9.44 -26.94 -8.86
CA ILE A 250 -8.25 -26.14 -8.53
C ILE A 250 -7.21 -26.08 -9.66
N ASP A 251 -7.48 -26.65 -10.84
CA ASP A 251 -6.56 -26.71 -12.00
C ASP A 251 -6.59 -25.40 -12.83
N ASP A 252 -6.25 -24.31 -12.15
CA ASP A 252 -6.11 -22.96 -12.71
C ASP A 252 -5.05 -22.16 -11.93
N GLY A 253 -4.46 -21.17 -12.61
CA GLY A 253 -3.24 -20.52 -12.18
C GLY A 253 -2.68 -19.53 -13.20
N VAL A 254 -1.59 -18.87 -12.83
CA VAL A 254 -0.96 -17.81 -13.63
C VAL A 254 0.54 -17.74 -13.35
N GLN A 255 1.32 -17.41 -14.38
CA GLN A 255 2.74 -17.13 -14.26
C GLN A 255 2.95 -15.61 -14.12
N ILE A 256 3.88 -15.20 -13.26
CA ILE A 256 4.35 -13.81 -13.15
C ILE A 256 5.84 -13.78 -13.50
N ARG A 257 6.22 -12.94 -14.46
CA ARG A 257 7.62 -12.71 -14.84
C ARG A 257 8.01 -11.26 -14.55
N GLY A 258 8.84 -11.06 -13.54
CA GLY A 258 9.49 -9.79 -13.22
C GLY A 258 10.94 -9.75 -13.74
N PRO A 259 11.72 -8.71 -13.38
CA PRO A 259 13.13 -8.61 -13.74
C PRO A 259 13.98 -9.72 -13.11
N ASP A 260 13.80 -9.97 -11.81
CA ASP A 260 14.65 -10.88 -11.01
C ASP A 260 13.99 -12.24 -10.72
N PHE A 261 12.69 -12.39 -11.00
CA PHE A 261 11.89 -13.54 -10.59
C PHE A 261 10.94 -13.99 -11.70
N CYS A 262 10.76 -15.30 -11.83
CA CYS A 262 9.71 -15.92 -12.63
C CYS A 262 9.07 -17.01 -11.78
N VAL A 263 7.75 -16.93 -11.55
CA VAL A 263 7.01 -17.91 -10.74
C VAL A 263 5.69 -18.30 -11.39
N LYS A 264 5.25 -19.52 -11.12
CA LYS A 264 3.90 -20.02 -11.37
C LYS A 264 3.17 -20.03 -10.02
N LEU A 265 1.99 -19.41 -9.96
CA LEU A 265 1.05 -19.55 -8.84
C LEU A 265 -0.14 -20.39 -9.31
N VAL A 266 -0.47 -21.44 -8.58
CA VAL A 266 -1.51 -22.41 -8.92
C VAL A 266 -2.46 -22.61 -7.73
N CYS A 267 -3.67 -23.12 -8.01
CA CYS A 267 -4.81 -23.17 -7.07
C CYS A 267 -5.44 -21.78 -6.84
N ILE A 268 -5.33 -20.90 -7.84
CA ILE A 268 -5.85 -19.53 -7.85
C ILE A 268 -6.70 -19.30 -9.10
N HIS A 269 -7.83 -18.59 -8.95
CA HIS A 269 -8.51 -17.95 -10.06
C HIS A 269 -8.06 -16.48 -10.16
N PRO A 270 -7.24 -16.10 -11.15
CA PRO A 270 -6.77 -14.72 -11.30
C PRO A 270 -7.89 -13.78 -11.73
N ILE A 271 -7.82 -12.50 -11.34
CA ILE A 271 -8.73 -11.47 -11.88
C ILE A 271 -8.47 -11.18 -13.38
N ARG A 272 -7.27 -11.52 -13.86
CA ARG A 272 -6.86 -11.52 -15.27
C ARG A 272 -5.62 -12.40 -15.46
N TYR A 273 -5.46 -13.01 -16.64
CA TYR A 273 -4.33 -13.90 -16.94
C TYR A 273 -3.14 -13.22 -17.61
N ASN A 274 -3.32 -12.00 -18.14
CA ASN A 274 -2.32 -11.29 -18.93
C ASN A 274 -2.27 -9.80 -18.51
N GLY A 275 -1.16 -9.12 -18.83
CA GLY A 275 -0.93 -7.72 -18.50
C GLY A 275 -0.07 -7.53 -17.25
N ARG A 276 0.46 -6.32 -17.05
CA ARG A 276 1.27 -5.95 -15.89
C ARG A 276 0.54 -6.13 -14.56
N ILE A 277 1.26 -6.49 -13.51
CA ILE A 277 0.80 -6.46 -12.12
C ILE A 277 1.89 -5.90 -11.20
N SER A 278 1.48 -5.30 -10.09
CA SER A 278 2.37 -4.69 -9.09
C SER A 278 2.50 -5.55 -7.82
N LYS A 279 3.67 -5.53 -7.17
CA LYS A 279 3.92 -6.18 -5.87
C LYS A 279 2.81 -5.83 -4.87
N GLY A 280 2.18 -6.84 -4.26
CA GLY A 280 1.09 -6.68 -3.30
C GLY A 280 -0.28 -6.34 -3.89
N GLN A 281 -0.42 -6.16 -5.20
CA GLN A 281 -1.72 -5.97 -5.85
C GLN A 281 -2.55 -7.26 -5.77
N VAL A 282 -3.88 -7.14 -5.67
CA VAL A 282 -4.81 -8.28 -5.78
C VAL A 282 -4.58 -9.01 -7.10
N LEU A 283 -4.18 -10.27 -7.02
CA LEU A 283 -3.95 -11.16 -8.15
C LEU A 283 -5.22 -11.98 -8.46
N GLY A 284 -5.94 -12.43 -7.44
CA GLY A 284 -7.06 -13.34 -7.61
C GLY A 284 -7.65 -13.86 -6.30
N ARG A 285 -8.38 -14.96 -6.41
CA ARG A 285 -9.00 -15.70 -5.30
C ARG A 285 -8.47 -17.12 -5.24
N MET A 286 -8.21 -17.64 -4.05
CA MET A 286 -7.88 -19.05 -3.90
C MET A 286 -9.07 -19.93 -4.30
N LEU A 287 -8.82 -20.98 -5.08
CA LEU A 287 -9.80 -21.97 -5.50
C LEU A 287 -10.23 -22.92 -4.35
N PRO A 288 -11.39 -23.60 -4.46
CA PRO A 288 -11.94 -24.43 -3.37
C PRO A 288 -11.17 -25.77 -3.22
N MET A 289 -9.99 -25.72 -2.62
CA MET A 289 -9.12 -26.87 -2.42
C MET A 289 -9.72 -27.94 -1.51
N GLN A 290 -10.50 -27.57 -0.48
CA GLN A 290 -11.16 -28.54 0.40
C GLN A 290 -12.16 -29.43 -0.35
N ARG A 291 -12.69 -28.96 -1.49
CA ARG A 291 -13.57 -29.76 -2.36
C ARG A 291 -12.82 -30.87 -3.10
N VAL A 292 -11.53 -30.68 -3.39
CA VAL A 292 -10.70 -31.64 -4.14
C VAL A 292 -9.90 -32.52 -3.18
N PHE A 293 -9.40 -31.97 -2.08
CA PHE A 293 -8.61 -32.67 -1.07
C PHE A 293 -9.13 -32.39 0.36
N PRO A 294 -10.26 -32.99 0.78
CA PRO A 294 -10.88 -32.71 2.09
C PRO A 294 -9.94 -32.99 3.27
N GLY A 295 -9.60 -31.97 4.05
CA GLY A 295 -8.67 -32.06 5.18
C GLY A 295 -7.19 -32.04 4.79
N ILE A 296 -6.87 -31.43 3.65
CA ILE A 296 -5.53 -30.87 3.37
C ILE A 296 -5.42 -29.52 4.09
N THR A 297 -4.22 -29.04 4.39
CA THR A 297 -4.07 -27.60 4.68
C THR A 297 -4.19 -26.83 3.37
N SER A 298 -5.20 -25.96 3.24
CA SER A 298 -5.41 -25.14 2.05
C SER A 298 -4.20 -24.22 1.79
N HIS A 299 -3.80 -24.09 0.52
CA HIS A 299 -2.60 -23.36 0.12
C HIS A 299 -2.65 -22.84 -1.33
N ILE A 300 -1.80 -21.87 -1.62
CA ILE A 300 -1.37 -21.54 -2.98
C ILE A 300 -0.05 -22.26 -3.25
N HIS A 301 0.01 -23.01 -4.35
CA HIS A 301 1.24 -23.65 -4.80
C HIS A 301 2.08 -22.62 -5.57
N VAL A 302 3.32 -22.41 -5.14
CA VAL A 302 4.26 -21.43 -5.70
C VAL A 302 5.52 -22.14 -6.16
N GLU A 303 5.81 -22.09 -7.45
CA GLU A 303 6.97 -22.74 -8.09
C GLU A 303 7.77 -21.70 -8.89
N ASN A 304 9.10 -21.64 -8.74
CA ASN A 304 9.95 -20.86 -9.63
C ASN A 304 9.94 -21.49 -11.04
N CYS A 305 9.96 -20.70 -12.10
CA CYS A 305 9.88 -21.20 -13.48
C CYS A 305 11.01 -22.17 -13.87
N ASP A 306 12.14 -22.12 -13.16
CA ASP A 306 13.32 -22.99 -13.32
C ASP A 306 13.36 -24.17 -12.31
N HIS A 307 12.31 -24.34 -11.51
CA HIS A 307 12.19 -25.31 -10.40
C HIS A 307 13.25 -25.17 -9.28
N SER A 308 13.87 -23.99 -9.16
CA SER A 308 14.71 -23.64 -8.00
C SER A 308 13.88 -23.37 -6.73
N ASP A 309 14.50 -23.44 -5.55
CA ASP A 309 13.82 -23.26 -4.27
C ASP A 309 13.36 -21.78 -4.05
N PRO A 310 12.05 -21.51 -3.96
CA PRO A 310 11.53 -20.15 -3.73
C PRO A 310 11.57 -19.71 -2.25
N THR A 311 11.87 -20.61 -1.30
CA THR A 311 11.65 -20.40 0.15
C THR A 311 12.26 -19.10 0.67
N ARG A 312 13.51 -18.79 0.28
CA ARG A 312 14.23 -17.57 0.73
C ARG A 312 13.49 -16.27 0.40
N ASN A 313 12.70 -16.26 -0.68
CA ASN A 313 11.96 -15.08 -1.11
C ASN A 313 10.66 -14.91 -0.30
N LEU A 314 10.13 -15.99 0.28
CA LEU A 314 8.86 -15.98 1.02
C LEU A 314 9.05 -15.68 2.52
N GLU A 315 10.17 -16.09 3.11
CA GLU A 315 10.43 -15.94 4.55
C GLU A 315 10.60 -14.47 4.98
N ARG A 316 9.49 -13.84 5.37
CA ARG A 316 9.50 -12.57 6.10
C ARG A 316 9.82 -12.80 7.57
N GLY A 317 11.10 -13.06 7.85
CA GLY A 317 11.65 -13.15 9.20
C GLY A 317 10.92 -14.14 10.11
N LYS A 318 11.29 -15.42 10.04
CA LYS A 318 11.03 -16.33 11.17
C LYS A 318 11.57 -15.65 12.42
N GLY A 319 10.69 -15.30 13.36
CA GLY A 319 11.09 -14.77 14.65
C GLY A 319 12.13 -15.72 15.26
N GLN A 320 13.23 -15.17 15.78
CA GLN A 320 14.15 -15.94 16.58
C GLN A 320 13.34 -16.64 17.66
N ARG A 321 13.41 -17.97 17.69
CA ARG A 321 12.86 -18.73 18.81
C ARG A 321 13.58 -18.25 20.07
N VAL A 322 12.81 -17.73 21.01
CA VAL A 322 13.18 -17.70 22.43
C VAL A 322 13.17 -19.13 22.93
#